data_AF-A0A2P1PSF8-F1
#
_entry.id   AF-A0A2P1PSF8-F1
#
_cell.length_a   1.000
_cell.length_b   1.000
_cell.length_c   1.000
_cell.angle_alpha   90.00
_cell.angle_beta   90.00
_cell.angle_gamma   90.00
#
_symmetry.space_group_name_H-M   'P 1'
#
loop_
_entity.id
_entity.type
_entity.pdbx_description
1 polymer ?
#
loop_
_entity_poly.entity_id
_entity_poly.type
_entity_poly.pdbx_seq_one_letter_code
_entity_poly.pdbx_strand_id
1 'polypeptide(L)' 'MRCHARWEKLEPVQGDDSIRFCATCERSVYLCQTDADLAKHSALRRCVALEVVHVGVAYIGEPSIESLEEVLQDESPP' A
#
# COMPACT_ATOMS: atom_id res chain seq x y z
N MET A 1 10.40 -5.60 -9.53
CA MET A 1 10.68 -4.21 -9.11
C MET A 1 9.45 -3.70 -8.37
N ARG A 2 9.62 -3.10 -7.19
CA ARG A 2 8.52 -2.59 -6.37
C ARG A 2 8.41 -1.09 -6.64
N CYS A 3 7.23 -0.63 -7.07
CA CYS A 3 6.97 0.80 -7.26
C CYS A 3 6.57 1.42 -5.92
N HIS A 4 7.20 2.54 -5.55
CA HIS A 4 6.90 3.27 -4.31
C HIS A 4 6.12 4.57 -4.58
N ALA A 5 5.65 4.77 -5.82
CA ALA A 5 4.84 5.93 -6.17
C ALA A 5 3.49 5.85 -5.47
N ARG A 6 3.01 7.01 -4.99
CA ARG A 6 1.67 7.15 -4.39
C ARG A 6 0.70 7.59 -5.48
N TRP A 7 -0.53 7.06 -5.46
CA TRP A 7 -1.55 7.30 -6.48
C TRP A 7 -1.75 8.79 -6.78
N GLU A 8 -1.76 9.63 -5.74
CA GLU A 8 -2.01 11.06 -5.82
C GLU A 8 -0.89 11.82 -6.54
N LYS A 9 0.32 11.24 -6.60
CA LYS A 9 1.48 11.80 -7.28
C LYS A 9 1.61 11.33 -8.73
N LEU A 10 0.75 10.42 -9.18
CA LEU A 10 0.76 9.94 -10.56
C LEU A 10 0.01 10.91 -11.48
N GLU A 11 0.44 10.95 -12.73
CA GLU A 11 -0.13 11.84 -13.73
C GLU A 11 -1.53 11.33 -14.15
N PRO A 12 -2.57 12.17 -14.14
CA PRO A 12 -3.90 11.77 -14.60
C PRO A 12 -3.90 11.48 -16.10
N VAL A 13 -4.63 10.44 -16.51
CA VAL A 13 -4.89 10.17 -17.93
C VAL A 13 -6.20 10.85 -18.33
N GLN A 14 -6.18 11.64 -19.41
CA GLN A 14 -7.39 12.34 -19.85
C GLN A 14 -8.50 11.36 -20.24
N GLY A 15 -9.69 11.58 -19.67
CA GLY A 15 -10.88 10.78 -19.96
C GLY A 15 -11.05 9.52 -19.11
N ASP A 16 -10.13 9.23 -18.18
CA ASP A 16 -10.26 8.08 -17.28
C ASP A 16 -9.61 8.36 -15.91
N ASP A 17 -10.43 8.63 -14.90
CA ASP A 17 -9.98 8.88 -13.52
C ASP A 17 -9.47 7.62 -12.81
N SER A 18 -9.77 6.43 -13.35
CA SER A 18 -9.32 5.14 -12.82
C SER A 18 -7.94 4.73 -13.34
N ILE A 19 -7.36 5.54 -14.24
CA ILE A 19 -6.02 5.30 -14.80
C ILE A 19 -5.14 6.52 -14.58
N ARG A 20 -3.94 6.24 -14.07
CA ARG A 20 -2.87 7.24 -13.98
C ARG A 20 -1.58 6.72 -14.58
N PHE A 21 -0.68 7.61 -14.96
CA PHE A 21 0.61 7.28 -15.51
C PHE A 21 1.71 7.48 -14.46
N CYS A 22 2.61 6.50 -14.34
CA CYS A 22 3.80 6.60 -13.52
C CYS A 22 5.02 6.84 -14.41
N ALA A 23 5.56 8.06 -14.40
CA ALA A 23 6.78 8.40 -15.13
C ALA A 23 8.00 7.58 -14.69
N THR A 24 8.09 7.19 -13.42
CA THR A 24 9.21 6.37 -12.92
C THR A 24 9.19 4.94 -13.44
N CYS A 25 7.99 4.36 -13.61
CA CYS A 25 7.83 2.99 -14.11
C CYS A 25 7.56 2.94 -15.61
N GLU A 26 7.34 4.11 -16.23
CA GLU A 26 6.89 4.33 -17.60
C GLU A 26 5.69 3.46 -17.98
N ARG A 27 4.71 3.37 -17.06
CA ARG A 27 3.55 2.47 -17.19
C ARG A 27 2.28 3.11 -16.66
N SER A 28 1.16 2.70 -17.28
CA SER A 28 -0.18 2.95 -16.75
C SER A 28 -0.42 2.15 -15.47
N VAL A 29 -0.99 2.83 -14.49
CA VAL A 29 -1.39 2.32 -13.18
C VAL A 29 -2.90 2.37 -13.11
N TYR A 30 -3.51 1.23 -12.79
CA TYR A 30 -4.96 1.07 -12.74
C TYR A 30 -5.43 1.06 -11.29
N LEU A 31 -6.39 1.91 -10.96
CA LEU A 31 -7.03 1.91 -9.65
C LEU A 31 -7.93 0.69 -9.52
N CYS A 32 -7.62 -0.18 -8.57
CA CYS A 32 -8.41 -1.37 -8.25
C CYS A 32 -9.22 -1.10 -6.99
N GLN A 33 -10.54 -1.19 -7.12
CA GLN A 33 -11.48 -1.01 -6.00
C GLN A 33 -12.01 -2.35 -5.48
N THR A 34 -11.95 -3.40 -6.31
CA THR A 34 -12.38 -4.75 -5.94
C THR A 34 -11.28 -5.77 -6.12
N ASP A 35 -11.40 -6.91 -5.43
CA ASP A 35 -10.50 -8.07 -5.63
C ASP A 35 -10.58 -8.59 -7.07
N ALA A 36 -11.73 -8.47 -7.73
CA ALA A 36 -11.90 -8.85 -9.12
C ALA A 36 -11.06 -7.96 -10.07
N ASP A 37 -11.02 -6.65 -9.81
CA ASP A 37 -10.16 -5.72 -10.56
C ASP A 37 -8.70 -6.07 -10.35
N LEU A 38 -8.30 -6.28 -9.09
CA LEU A 38 -6.94 -6.67 -8.76
C LEU A 38 -6.55 -7.97 -9.46
N ALA A 39 -7.40 -9.00 -9.42
CA ALA A 39 -7.15 -10.27 -10.10
C ALA A 39 -7.01 -10.10 -11.62
N LYS A 40 -7.90 -9.33 -12.25
CA LYS A 40 -7.86 -9.03 -13.68
C LYS A 40 -6.56 -8.31 -14.08
N HIS A 41 -6.20 -7.25 -13.37
CA HIS A 41 -5.01 -6.46 -13.72
C HIS A 41 -3.71 -7.17 -13.37
N SER A 42 -3.70 -7.98 -12.29
CA SER A 42 -2.59 -8.84 -11.91
C SER A 42 -2.34 -9.94 -12.95
N ALA A 43 -3.39 -10.61 -13.44
CA ALA A 43 -3.28 -11.60 -14.50
C ALA A 43 -2.68 -11.03 -15.80
N LEU A 44 -2.94 -9.75 -16.07
CA LEU A 44 -2.37 -9.00 -17.20
C LEU A 44 -1.00 -8.39 -16.90
N ARG A 45 -0.41 -8.65 -15.72
CA ARG A 45 0.86 -8.07 -15.23
C ARG A 45 0.90 -6.55 -15.28
N ARG A 46 -0.25 -5.90 -15.08
CA ARG A 46 -0.38 -4.44 -15.08
C ARG A 46 0.00 -3.86 -13.71
N CYS A 47 0.42 -2.61 -13.71
CA CYS A 47 0.65 -1.88 -12.46
C CYS A 47 -0.71 -1.48 -11.87
N VAL A 48 -0.89 -1.68 -10.57
CA VAL A 48 -2.16 -1.45 -9.88
C VAL A 48 -1.95 -0.56 -8.66
N ALA A 49 -2.92 0.29 -8.39
CA ALA A 49 -3.06 0.99 -7.13
C ALA A 49 -4.28 0.44 -6.40
N LEU A 50 -4.18 0.30 -5.07
CA LEU A 50 -5.27 -0.15 -4.23
C LEU A 50 -5.74 1.02 -3.38
N GLU A 51 -7.05 1.24 -3.35
CA GLU A 51 -7.66 2.18 -2.43
C GLU A 51 -7.74 1.52 -1.04
N VAL A 52 -6.91 1.97 -0.11
CA VAL A 52 -6.97 1.51 1.27
C VAL A 52 -8.08 2.30 1.97
N VAL A 53 -9.28 1.74 1.98
CA VAL A 53 -10.37 2.25 2.81
C VAL A 53 -9.99 1.99 4.27
N HIS A 54 -9.72 3.05 5.02
CA HIS A 54 -9.56 2.96 6.48
C HIS A 54 -10.93 2.63 7.09
N VAL A 55 -11.28 1.34 7.10
CA VAL A 55 -12.35 0.84 7.96
C VAL A 55 -11.83 1.03 9.38
N GLY A 56 -12.45 1.91 10.16
CA GLY A 56 -12.07 2.15 11.54
C GLY A 56 -12.13 0.84 12.32
N VAL A 57 -10.99 0.17 12.47
CA VAL A 57 -10.87 -1.02 13.29
C VAL A 57 -10.91 -0.55 14.74
N ALA A 58 -12.11 -0.56 15.33
CA ALA A 58 -12.27 -0.39 16.76
C ALA A 58 -11.87 -1.70 17.44
N TYR A 59 -10.71 -1.71 18.09
CA TYR A 59 -10.33 -2.78 19.00
C TYR A 59 -11.12 -2.57 20.30
N ILE A 60 -12.01 -3.50 20.64
CA ILE A 60 -12.64 -3.54 21.96
C ILE A 60 -11.68 -4.32 22.87
N GLY A 61 -10.70 -3.62 23.45
CA GLY A 61 -9.72 -4.15 24.39
C GLY A 61 -8.56 -3.19 24.62
N GLU A 62 -8.08 -3.06 25.86
CA GLU A 62 -6.93 -2.23 26.21
C GLU A 62 -5.66 -2.79 25.53
N PRO A 63 -4.92 -2.00 24.73
CA PRO A 63 -3.63 -2.44 24.21
C PRO A 63 -2.65 -2.51 25.39
N SER A 64 -2.26 -3.72 25.80
CA SER A 64 -1.10 -3.91 26.67
C SER A 64 0.16 -3.52 25.90
N ILE A 65 0.54 -2.24 25.96
CA ILE A 65 1.85 -1.76 25.54
C ILE A 65 2.85 -2.27 26.57
N GLU A 66 3.32 -3.50 26.41
CA GLU A 66 4.30 -4.09 27.34
C GLU A 66 5.45 -4.82 26.63
N SER A 67 5.80 -4.45 25.38
CA SER A 67 6.90 -5.17 24.71
C SER A 67 7.76 -4.36 23.72
N LEU A 68 7.76 -3.02 23.78
CA LEU A 68 8.57 -2.22 22.84
C LEU A 68 9.88 -1.63 23.44
N GLU A 69 10.18 -1.81 24.73
CA GLU A 69 11.38 -1.21 25.34
C GLU A 69 12.47 -2.20 25.86
N GLU A 70 12.27 -3.53 25.84
CA GLU A 70 13.24 -4.48 26.44
C GLU A 70 14.17 -5.23 25.46
N VAL A 71 14.45 -4.68 24.27
CA VAL A 71 15.29 -5.39 23.25
C VAL A 71 16.71 -4.80 23.07
N LEU A 72 17.12 -3.75 23.78
CA LEU A 72 18.45 -3.14 23.56
C LEU A 72 19.15 -2.72 24.88
N GLN A 73 20.14 -3.55 25.28
CA GLN A 73 21.29 -3.39 26.20
C GLN A 73 21.36 -4.62 27.14
N ASP A 74 22.06 -5.73 26.87
CA ASP A 74 23.47 -6.02 26.51
C ASP A 74 24.53 -5.66 27.59
N GLU A 75 25.25 -6.70 28.04
CA GLU A 75 26.45 -6.80 28.91
C GLU A 75 26.29 -6.50 30.43
N SER A 76 26.78 -7.27 31.42
CA SER A 76 27.86 -8.27 31.54
C SER A 76 27.74 -9.00 32.91
N PRO A 77 28.13 -10.28 33.08
CA PRO A 77 28.22 -10.91 34.40
C PRO A 77 29.58 -10.65 35.09
N PRO A 78 29.64 -10.38 36.40
CA PRO A 78 30.85 -10.60 37.20
C PRO A 78 31.03 -12.08 37.60
#